data_AF-A0A1Q4R4I9-F1
#
_entry.id   AF-A0A1Q4R4I9-F1
#
_cell.length_a   1.000
_cell.length_b   1.000
_cell.length_c   1.000
_cell.angle_alpha   90.00
_cell.angle_beta   90.00
_cell.angle_gamma   90.00
#
_symmetry.space_group_name_H-M   'P 1'
#
loop_
_entity.id
_entity.type
_entity.pdbx_description
1 polymer ?
#
loop_
_entity_poly.entity_id
_entity_poly.type
_entity_poly.pdbx_seq_one_letter_code
_entity_poly.pdbx_strand_id
1 'polypeptide(L)'
;MPSSSKKSNAKGKGKFWQKVILFIGGGAFLGTAMLPIIGSLLGGNSTPSEDGTTSQTEIPAAELQALEENLLVVLEREPNNPNALQNLIRVRLELGDLQGVIDPLDKLITLFPEDQVLKDLKVQIEENIVRTNPTVVPVEEGDGLTTESEAMPETPETPDEAESEAEGMPETPETPADE
;
A
#
# COMPACT_ATOMS: atom_id res chain seq x y z
N MET A 1 45.03 23.62 85.17
CA MET A 1 45.59 24.47 84.09
C MET A 1 46.31 23.57 83.08
N PRO A 2 46.68 24.09 81.90
CA PRO A 2 46.03 24.13 80.58
C PRO A 2 46.36 22.83 79.76
N SER A 3 46.05 22.57 78.49
CA SER A 3 45.86 23.43 77.31
C SER A 3 45.15 22.67 76.19
N SER A 4 44.46 23.43 75.35
CA SER A 4 43.69 23.03 74.17
C SER A 4 44.57 22.80 72.93
N SER A 5 44.16 21.91 72.02
CA SER A 5 44.38 21.91 70.54
C SER A 5 44.02 20.53 69.97
N LYS A 6 43.50 20.29 68.76
CA LYS A 6 42.90 21.09 67.70
C LYS A 6 42.24 20.08 66.71
N LYS A 7 40.98 20.35 66.37
CA LYS A 7 40.21 20.00 65.16
C LYS A 7 40.91 19.20 64.02
N SER A 8 40.31 18.09 63.61
CA SER A 8 40.00 17.83 62.19
C SER A 8 38.81 16.85 62.08
N ASN A 9 37.84 17.21 61.25
CA ASN A 9 36.50 16.61 61.21
C ASN A 9 36.37 15.68 59.99
N ALA A 10 35.55 14.63 60.18
CA ALA A 10 34.74 13.95 59.17
C ALA A 10 35.41 13.03 58.12
N LYS A 11 35.63 11.77 58.53
CA LYS A 11 34.82 10.59 58.12
C LYS A 11 34.58 10.39 56.60
N GLY A 12 35.39 9.50 56.01
CA GLY A 12 34.97 8.39 55.14
C GLY A 12 34.06 8.67 53.93
N LYS A 13 34.42 9.60 53.03
CA LYS A 13 33.60 9.98 51.85
C LYS A 13 34.22 9.66 50.47
N GLY A 14 35.31 8.89 50.39
CA GLY A 14 35.97 8.58 49.12
C GLY A 14 35.13 7.72 48.16
N LYS A 15 34.48 6.66 48.65
CA LYS A 15 33.72 5.71 47.79
C LYS A 15 32.39 6.26 47.27
N PHE A 16 31.79 7.22 47.99
CA PHE A 16 30.54 7.84 47.57
C PHE A 16 30.79 8.91 46.50
N TRP A 17 31.80 9.76 46.69
CA TRP A 17 32.18 10.75 45.68
C TRP A 17 32.67 10.09 44.38
N GLN A 18 33.34 8.95 44.47
CA GLN A 18 33.74 8.18 43.29
C GLN A 18 32.54 7.66 42.47
N LYS A 19 31.46 7.22 43.15
CA LYS A 19 30.21 6.83 42.48
C LYS A 19 29.48 8.05 41.88
N VAL A 20 29.44 9.17 42.61
CA VAL A 20 28.84 10.42 42.13
C VAL A 20 29.54 10.92 40.86
N ILE A 21 30.87 10.88 40.82
CA ILE A 21 31.67 11.24 39.63
C ILE A 21 31.41 10.28 38.47
N LEU A 22 31.21 8.98 38.74
CA LEU A 22 30.87 7.99 37.71
C LEU A 22 29.47 8.22 37.11
N PHE A 23 28.48 8.56 37.95
CA PHE A 23 27.14 8.90 37.49
C PHE A 23 27.08 10.24 36.76
N ILE A 24 27.86 11.24 37.18
CA ILE A 24 27.93 12.55 36.50
C ILE A 24 28.69 12.43 35.17
N GLY A 25 29.76 11.64 35.08
CA GLY A 25 30.46 11.37 33.82
C GLY A 25 29.60 10.59 32.83
N GLY A 26 28.91 9.54 33.28
CA GLY A 26 27.96 8.78 32.47
C GLY A 26 26.72 9.60 32.07
N GLY A 27 26.21 10.43 32.97
CA GLY A 27 25.10 11.34 32.72
C GLY A 27 25.47 12.51 31.81
N ALA A 28 26.71 13.01 31.85
CA ALA A 28 27.18 14.08 30.98
C ALA A 28 27.41 13.59 29.53
N PHE A 29 27.90 12.35 29.34
CA PHE A 29 27.95 11.74 28.01
C PHE A 29 26.54 11.56 27.42
N LEU A 30 25.55 11.19 28.25
CA LEU A 30 24.16 11.07 27.83
C LEU A 30 23.46 12.42 27.65
N GLY A 31 23.82 13.44 28.43
CA GLY A 31 23.22 14.78 28.38
C GLY A 31 23.67 15.62 27.18
N THR A 32 24.93 15.47 26.73
CA THR A 32 25.43 16.22 25.57
C THR A 32 24.81 15.75 24.25
N ALA A 33 24.34 14.49 24.20
CA ALA A 33 23.59 13.93 23.07
C ALA A 33 22.13 14.44 22.97
N MET A 34 21.60 15.06 24.03
CA MET A 34 20.20 15.55 24.07
C MET A 34 20.07 17.04 23.69
N LEU A 35 21.18 17.78 23.58
CA LEU A 35 21.18 19.17 23.10
C LEU A 35 20.46 19.40 21.74
N PRO A 36 20.63 18.56 20.69
CA PRO A 36 19.93 18.76 19.42
C PRO A 36 18.40 18.61 19.55
N ILE A 37 17.91 17.86 20.54
CA ILE A 37 16.47 17.61 20.75
C ILE A 37 15.78 18.84 21.33
N ILE A 38 16.42 19.55 22.27
CA ILE A 38 15.89 20.81 22.81
C ILE A 38 15.93 21.92 21.74
N GLY A 39 16.97 21.92 20.90
CA GLY A 39 17.07 22.80 19.74
C GLY A 39 15.94 22.59 18.73
N SER A 40 15.53 21.34 18.49
CA SER A 40 14.43 20.98 17.59
C SER A 40 13.03 21.39 18.09
N LEU A 41 12.84 21.51 19.41
CA LEU A 41 11.55 21.91 20.00
C LEU A 41 11.35 23.43 20.00
N LEU A 42 12.43 24.21 19.90
CA LEU A 42 12.39 25.68 19.94
C LEU A 42 12.76 26.36 18.62
N GLY A 43 13.44 25.65 17.70
CA GLY A 43 13.87 26.18 16.42
C GLY A 43 13.71 25.13 15.32
N GLY A 44 12.70 25.30 14.48
CA GLY A 44 12.49 24.46 13.31
C GLY A 44 13.68 24.47 12.35
N ASN A 45 13.84 23.32 11.67
CA ASN A 45 14.49 23.11 10.37
C ASN A 45 16.00 22.71 10.37
N SER A 46 16.29 21.41 10.53
CA SER A 46 16.70 20.50 9.42
C SER A 46 17.54 19.27 9.84
N THR A 47 17.15 18.12 9.26
CA THR A 47 17.85 16.81 9.05
C THR A 47 17.87 15.75 10.16
N PRO A 48 17.83 14.44 9.82
CA PRO A 48 17.06 13.71 8.80
C PRO A 48 15.92 12.87 9.45
N SER A 49 14.76 12.80 8.80
CA SER A 49 13.57 12.15 9.35
C SER A 49 13.72 10.63 9.51
N GLU A 50 13.87 10.16 10.75
CA GLU A 50 13.30 8.89 11.21
C GLU A 50 11.85 9.19 11.63
N ASP A 51 10.90 9.06 10.71
CA ASP A 51 9.49 9.26 10.99
C ASP A 51 8.91 8.05 11.72
N GLY A 52 8.93 8.12 13.05
CA GLY A 52 7.88 7.55 13.88
C GLY A 52 6.66 8.46 13.83
N THR A 53 5.78 8.24 12.85
CA THR A 53 4.44 8.81 12.79
C THR A 53 3.54 7.78 12.10
N THR A 54 2.65 7.14 12.86
CA THR A 54 1.49 6.43 12.32
C THR A 54 0.46 7.47 11.84
N SER A 55 0.88 8.34 10.93
CA SER A 55 -0.02 8.91 9.94
C SER A 55 -0.20 7.82 8.91
N GLN A 56 -1.45 7.49 8.58
CA GLN A 56 -1.74 6.74 7.36
C GLN A 56 -1.34 7.65 6.19
N THR A 57 -0.04 7.75 5.92
CA THR A 57 0.47 8.28 4.67
C THR A 57 0.06 7.25 3.64
N GLU A 58 -1.02 7.53 2.93
CA GLU A 58 -1.39 6.76 1.74
C GLU A 58 -0.15 6.69 0.86
N ILE A 59 0.37 5.48 0.67
CA ILE A 59 1.49 5.26 -0.24
C ILE A 59 0.98 5.64 -1.64
N PRO A 60 1.67 6.54 -2.38
CA PRO A 60 1.24 6.90 -3.71
C PRO A 60 1.11 5.67 -4.61
N ALA A 61 0.08 5.63 -5.46
CA ALA A 61 -0.13 4.50 -6.37
C ALA A 61 1.10 4.15 -7.23
N ALA A 62 1.91 5.17 -7.62
CA ALA A 62 3.15 4.95 -8.35
C ALA A 62 4.21 4.17 -7.54
N GLU A 63 4.27 4.38 -6.23
CA GLU A 63 5.19 3.65 -5.35
C GLU A 63 4.69 2.21 -5.11
N LEU A 64 3.37 2.01 -5.05
CA LEU A 64 2.77 0.66 -5.01
C LEU A 64 3.04 -0.13 -6.29
N GLN A 65 2.97 0.49 -7.47
CA GLN A 65 3.31 -0.14 -8.74
C GLN A 65 4.79 -0.53 -8.80
N ALA A 66 5.69 0.37 -8.38
CA ALA A 66 7.11 0.04 -8.28
C ALA A 66 7.35 -1.13 -7.30
N LEU A 67 6.63 -1.17 -6.17
CA LEU A 67 6.72 -2.28 -5.23
C LEU A 67 6.24 -3.60 -5.85
N GLU A 68 5.13 -3.58 -6.60
CA GLU A 68 4.67 -4.74 -7.35
C GLU A 68 5.75 -5.28 -8.31
N GLU A 69 6.37 -4.42 -9.12
CA GLU A 69 7.43 -4.84 -10.04
C GLU A 69 8.59 -5.53 -9.32
N ASN A 70 9.02 -4.97 -8.19
CA ASN A 70 10.08 -5.57 -7.38
C ASN A 70 9.67 -6.92 -6.79
N LEU A 71 8.41 -7.07 -6.36
CA LEU A 71 7.88 -8.33 -5.86
C LEU A 71 7.78 -9.40 -6.96
N LEU A 72 7.44 -9.01 -8.20
CA LEU A 72 7.44 -9.92 -9.34
C LEU A 72 8.85 -10.47 -9.62
N VAL A 73 9.89 -9.62 -9.57
CA VAL A 73 11.29 -10.07 -9.68
C VAL A 73 11.67 -11.07 -8.58
N VAL A 74 11.17 -10.89 -7.35
CA VAL A 74 11.37 -11.88 -6.28
C VAL A 74 10.66 -13.20 -6.63
N LEU A 75 9.43 -13.14 -7.14
CA LEU A 75 8.65 -14.33 -7.50
C LEU A 75 9.19 -15.06 -8.74
N GLU A 76 9.88 -14.38 -9.65
CA GLU A 76 10.61 -15.04 -10.74
C GLU A 76 11.67 -16.01 -10.20
N ARG A 77 12.32 -15.61 -9.10
CA ARG A 77 13.39 -16.39 -8.47
C ARG A 77 12.84 -17.37 -7.45
N GLU A 78 11.80 -16.97 -6.73
CA GLU A 78 11.19 -17.71 -5.63
C GLU A 78 9.66 -17.79 -5.81
N PRO A 79 9.17 -18.59 -6.76
CA PRO A 79 7.74 -18.58 -7.16
C PRO A 79 6.78 -19.03 -6.06
N ASN A 80 7.30 -19.73 -5.05
CA ASN A 80 6.54 -20.25 -3.92
C ASN A 80 6.88 -19.52 -2.61
N ASN A 81 7.52 -18.34 -2.65
CA ASN A 81 7.81 -17.57 -1.45
C ASN A 81 6.50 -16.98 -0.90
N PRO A 82 6.01 -17.45 0.27
CA PRO A 82 4.71 -17.05 0.79
C PRO A 82 4.68 -15.57 1.21
N ASN A 83 5.83 -14.97 1.54
CA ASN A 83 5.91 -13.55 1.87
C ASN A 83 5.78 -12.69 0.61
N ALA A 84 6.44 -13.07 -0.49
CA ALA A 84 6.34 -12.33 -1.74
C ALA A 84 4.91 -12.40 -2.32
N LEU A 85 4.28 -13.58 -2.27
CA LEU A 85 2.88 -13.77 -2.67
C LEU A 85 1.91 -12.93 -1.81
N GLN A 86 2.04 -12.98 -0.48
CA GLN A 86 1.18 -12.16 0.41
C GLN A 86 1.36 -10.66 0.19
N ASN A 87 2.60 -10.19 0.03
CA ASN A 87 2.84 -8.78 -0.23
C ASN A 87 2.28 -8.35 -1.60
N LEU A 88 2.39 -9.19 -2.62
CA LEU A 88 1.80 -8.91 -3.93
C LEU A 88 0.28 -8.79 -3.85
N ILE A 89 -0.37 -9.70 -3.11
CA ILE A 89 -1.81 -9.63 -2.83
C ILE A 89 -2.17 -8.30 -2.16
N ARG A 90 -1.45 -7.91 -1.09
CA ARG A 90 -1.70 -6.65 -0.39
C ARG A 90 -1.58 -5.44 -1.33
N VAL A 91 -0.51 -5.38 -2.12
CA VAL A 91 -0.25 -4.27 -3.04
C VAL A 91 -1.35 -4.17 -4.10
N ARG A 92 -1.75 -5.30 -4.69
CA ARG A 92 -2.84 -5.32 -5.69
C ARG A 92 -4.18 -4.91 -5.10
N LEU A 93 -4.48 -5.32 -3.86
CA LEU A 93 -5.67 -4.86 -3.14
C LEU A 93 -5.63 -3.34 -2.90
N GLU A 94 -4.48 -2.77 -2.52
CA GLU A 94 -4.31 -1.32 -2.33
C GLU A 94 -4.42 -0.54 -3.64
N LEU A 95 -3.97 -1.14 -4.75
CA LEU A 95 -4.14 -0.61 -6.10
C LEU A 95 -5.57 -0.79 -6.65
N GLY A 96 -6.42 -1.55 -5.98
CA GLY A 96 -7.78 -1.90 -6.44
C GLY A 96 -7.81 -2.94 -7.55
N ASP A 97 -6.70 -3.61 -7.84
CA ASP A 97 -6.61 -4.70 -8.83
C ASP A 97 -7.10 -6.02 -8.24
N LEU A 98 -8.42 -6.17 -8.11
CA LEU A 98 -9.03 -7.37 -7.56
C LEU A 98 -8.79 -8.61 -8.43
N GLN A 99 -8.77 -8.44 -9.76
CA GLN A 99 -8.54 -9.54 -10.70
C GLN A 99 -7.11 -10.09 -10.56
N GLY A 100 -6.12 -9.21 -10.49
CA GLY A 100 -4.73 -9.61 -10.31
C GLY A 100 -4.45 -10.29 -8.97
N VAL A 101 -5.33 -10.21 -7.96
CA VAL A 101 -5.12 -10.89 -6.68
C VAL A 101 -5.36 -12.41 -6.77
N ILE A 102 -6.18 -12.88 -7.72
CA ILE A 102 -6.61 -14.28 -7.77
C ILE A 102 -5.43 -15.24 -7.92
N ASP A 103 -4.58 -15.04 -8.92
CA ASP A 103 -3.43 -15.90 -9.20
C ASP A 103 -2.46 -16.08 -8.01
N PRO A 104 -1.95 -15.01 -7.36
CA PRO A 104 -1.07 -15.17 -6.21
C PRO A 104 -1.79 -15.75 -4.98
N LEU A 105 -3.10 -15.49 -4.83
CA LEU A 105 -3.90 -16.06 -3.75
C LEU A 105 -4.10 -17.57 -3.93
N ASP A 106 -4.36 -18.04 -5.16
CA ASP A 106 -4.47 -19.47 -5.47
C ASP A 106 -3.18 -20.24 -5.21
N LYS A 107 -2.04 -19.63 -5.55
CA LYS A 107 -0.73 -20.18 -5.19
C LYS A 107 -0.59 -20.29 -3.67
N LEU A 108 -1.01 -19.27 -2.93
CA LEU A 108 -0.90 -19.28 -1.48
C LEU A 108 -1.82 -20.34 -0.84
N ILE A 109 -3.04 -20.52 -1.35
CA ILE A 109 -3.97 -21.59 -0.93
C ILE A 109 -3.37 -22.98 -1.22
N THR A 110 -2.69 -23.13 -2.36
CA THR A 110 -2.01 -24.39 -2.70
C THR A 110 -0.88 -24.72 -1.71
N LEU A 111 -0.15 -23.70 -1.25
CA LEU A 111 0.91 -23.86 -0.25
C LEU A 111 0.36 -24.09 1.17
N PHE A 112 -0.79 -23.50 1.49
CA PHE A 112 -1.45 -23.59 2.81
C PHE A 112 -2.92 -24.02 2.68
N PRO A 113 -3.20 -25.28 2.29
CA PRO A 113 -4.56 -25.73 1.98
C PRO A 113 -5.48 -25.81 3.20
N GLU A 114 -4.93 -25.83 4.42
CA GLU A 114 -5.71 -25.84 5.66
C GLU A 114 -6.08 -24.43 6.14
N ASP A 115 -5.54 -23.39 5.51
CA ASP A 115 -5.84 -22.01 5.87
C ASP A 115 -7.20 -21.59 5.29
N GLN A 116 -8.21 -21.60 6.16
CA GLN A 116 -9.57 -21.19 5.81
C GLN A 116 -9.65 -19.68 5.51
N VAL A 117 -8.79 -18.86 6.12
CA VAL A 117 -8.81 -17.40 5.91
C VAL A 117 -8.47 -17.08 4.46
N LEU A 118 -7.52 -17.79 3.86
CA LEU A 118 -7.16 -17.60 2.45
C LEU A 118 -8.30 -17.98 1.49
N LYS A 119 -9.00 -19.10 1.79
CA LYS A 119 -10.14 -19.54 1.00
C LYS A 119 -11.31 -18.55 1.10
N ASP A 120 -11.61 -18.09 2.31
CA ASP A 120 -12.67 -17.12 2.57
C ASP A 120 -12.34 -15.77 1.92
N LEU A 121 -11.07 -15.37 1.91
CA LEU A 121 -10.61 -14.17 1.20
C LEU A 121 -10.83 -14.31 -0.32
N LYS A 122 -10.52 -15.46 -0.91
CA LYS A 122 -10.75 -15.71 -2.35
C LYS A 122 -12.22 -15.55 -2.73
N VAL A 123 -13.11 -16.17 -1.96
CA VAL A 123 -14.56 -16.08 -2.18
C VAL A 123 -15.03 -14.62 -2.10
N GLN A 124 -14.55 -13.85 -1.11
CA GLN A 124 -14.90 -12.43 -0.97
C GLN A 124 -14.43 -11.59 -2.16
N ILE A 125 -13.22 -11.82 -2.66
CA ILE A 125 -12.67 -11.09 -3.82
C ILE A 125 -13.47 -11.44 -5.08
N GLU A 126 -13.77 -12.72 -5.31
CA GLU A 126 -14.60 -13.17 -6.44
C GLU A 126 -16.00 -12.56 -6.40
N GLU A 127 -16.64 -12.52 -5.23
CA GLU A 127 -17.93 -11.85 -5.07
C GLU A 127 -17.81 -10.34 -5.38
N ASN A 128 -16.77 -9.68 -4.86
CA ASN A 128 -16.57 -8.25 -5.09
C ASN A 128 -16.36 -7.92 -6.57
N ILE A 129 -15.60 -8.76 -7.28
CA ILE A 129 -15.42 -8.69 -8.73
C ILE A 129 -16.78 -8.74 -9.45
N VAL A 130 -17.64 -9.70 -9.13
CA VAL A 130 -18.96 -9.84 -9.76
C VAL A 130 -19.85 -8.65 -9.46
N ARG A 131 -19.80 -8.14 -8.22
CA ARG A 131 -20.59 -6.96 -7.81
C ARG A 131 -20.12 -5.66 -8.45
N THR A 132 -18.82 -5.50 -8.68
CA THR A 132 -18.22 -4.30 -9.27
C THR A 132 -18.21 -4.33 -10.81
N ASN A 133 -18.38 -5.51 -11.42
CA ASN A 133 -18.50 -5.67 -12.87
C ASN A 133 -19.77 -6.47 -13.25
N PRO A 134 -20.96 -5.84 -13.34
CA PRO A 134 -22.24 -6.53 -13.57
C PRO A 134 -22.41 -7.12 -14.98
N THR A 135 -21.38 -7.14 -15.83
CA THR A 135 -21.49 -7.56 -17.25
C THR A 135 -21.17 -9.04 -17.49
N VAL A 136 -20.91 -9.84 -16.45
CA VAL A 136 -20.85 -11.31 -16.61
C VAL A 136 -22.08 -11.92 -15.96
N VAL A 137 -23.20 -11.83 -16.68
CA VAL A 137 -24.31 -12.76 -16.50
C VAL A 137 -23.87 -14.13 -17.06
N PRO A 138 -23.79 -15.20 -16.24
CA PRO A 138 -23.88 -16.54 -16.77
C PRO A 138 -25.35 -16.74 -17.13
N VAL A 139 -25.65 -16.64 -18.43
CA VAL A 139 -26.95 -17.03 -18.96
C VAL A 139 -26.96 -18.55 -19.11
N GLU A 140 -28.10 -19.15 -18.77
CA GLU A 140 -28.57 -20.51 -19.09
C GLU A 140 -28.14 -21.67 -18.16
N GLU A 141 -29.04 -22.05 -17.24
CA GLU A 141 -29.89 -23.26 -17.40
C GLU A 141 -30.89 -23.34 -16.23
N GLY A 142 -32.17 -23.10 -16.52
CA GLY A 142 -33.24 -23.12 -15.52
C GLY A 142 -34.59 -22.83 -16.15
N ASP A 143 -35.14 -23.86 -16.81
CA ASP A 143 -36.46 -23.97 -17.39
C ASP A 143 -37.58 -23.16 -16.72
N GLY A 144 -38.42 -22.53 -17.55
CA GLY A 144 -39.85 -22.68 -17.39
C GLY A 144 -40.70 -21.42 -17.29
N LEU A 145 -41.37 -21.14 -18.42
CA LEU A 145 -42.80 -20.82 -18.49
C LEU A 145 -43.23 -19.34 -18.39
N THR A 146 -43.28 -18.71 -19.58
CA THR A 146 -44.42 -17.99 -20.17
C THR A 146 -45.40 -17.27 -19.22
N THR A 147 -45.74 -16.02 -19.53
CA THR A 147 -47.09 -15.66 -20.02
C THR A 147 -47.09 -14.21 -20.51
N GLU A 148 -47.52 -14.07 -21.76
CA GLU A 148 -47.83 -12.85 -22.49
C GLU A 148 -48.77 -11.91 -21.72
N SER A 149 -48.61 -10.60 -21.92
CA SER A 149 -49.77 -9.72 -22.03
C SER A 149 -49.45 -8.58 -22.97
N GLU A 150 -49.99 -8.71 -24.17
CA GLU A 150 -50.26 -7.69 -25.16
C GLU A 150 -50.66 -6.35 -24.54
N ALA A 151 -50.11 -5.26 -25.10
CA ALA A 151 -50.88 -4.14 -25.64
C ALA A 151 -49.94 -3.14 -26.32
N MET A 152 -49.66 -3.37 -27.61
CA MET A 152 -49.59 -2.26 -28.56
C MET A 152 -51.03 -1.99 -29.03
N PRO A 153 -51.38 -0.72 -29.28
CA PRO A 153 -51.67 -0.40 -30.67
C PRO A 153 -50.97 0.87 -31.18
N GLU A 154 -50.39 0.72 -32.38
CA GLU A 154 -50.47 1.59 -33.57
C GLU A 154 -50.37 3.12 -33.37
N THR A 155 -49.25 3.79 -33.75
CA THR A 155 -48.93 4.43 -35.07
C THR A 155 -49.98 5.46 -35.55
N PRO A 156 -49.66 6.57 -36.30
CA PRO A 156 -48.62 6.61 -37.34
C PRO A 156 -47.99 8.01 -37.70
N GLU A 157 -47.05 7.98 -38.66
CA GLU A 157 -46.63 9.05 -39.62
C GLU A 157 -45.86 10.29 -39.10
N THR A 158 -44.81 10.82 -39.74
CA THR A 158 -44.36 10.74 -41.15
C THR A 158 -42.87 11.16 -41.25
N PRO A 159 -42.19 10.83 -42.37
CA PRO A 159 -40.76 10.92 -42.59
C PRO A 159 -40.35 12.27 -43.20
N ASP A 160 -39.06 12.60 -43.14
CA ASP A 160 -38.45 13.45 -44.18
C ASP A 160 -37.05 12.92 -44.49
N GLU A 161 -36.93 12.43 -45.72
CA GLU A 161 -35.71 12.13 -46.43
C GLU A 161 -34.84 13.37 -46.54
N ALA A 162 -33.53 13.22 -46.31
CA ALA A 162 -32.56 13.96 -47.10
C ALA A 162 -31.27 13.15 -47.17
N GLU A 163 -31.24 12.29 -48.19
CA GLU A 163 -30.03 11.86 -48.85
C GLU A 163 -29.13 13.07 -49.12
N SER A 164 -27.84 12.96 -48.81
CA SER A 164 -26.82 13.63 -49.62
C SER A 164 -25.60 12.73 -49.70
N GLU A 165 -25.58 11.99 -50.80
CA GLU A 165 -24.38 11.50 -51.45
C GLU A 165 -23.44 12.69 -51.75
N ALA A 166 -22.15 12.52 -51.44
CA ALA A 166 -21.03 13.02 -52.25
C ALA A 166 -19.77 12.38 -51.66
N GLU A 167 -19.23 11.33 -52.28
CA GLU A 167 -18.27 11.44 -53.39
C GLU A 167 -17.03 12.25 -52.99
N GLY A 168 -15.93 11.53 -52.76
CA GLY A 168 -14.63 12.10 -52.39
C GLY A 168 -13.56 11.03 -52.31
N MET A 169 -13.32 10.40 -53.46
CA MET A 169 -12.28 9.41 -53.77
C MET A 169 -10.84 9.98 -53.63
N PRO A 170 -9.77 9.17 -53.82
CA PRO A 170 -8.58 9.10 -52.97
C PRO A 170 -7.36 9.85 -53.55
N GLU A 171 -6.19 9.54 -52.97
CA GLU A 171 -4.81 9.86 -53.43
C GLU A 171 -4.28 11.20 -52.87
N THR A 172 -3.09 11.27 -52.28
CA THR A 172 -1.80 10.75 -52.77
C THR A 172 -0.84 10.34 -51.63
N PRO A 173 -0.10 9.22 -51.78
CA PRO A 173 1.23 9.05 -51.15
C PRO A 173 2.27 9.80 -51.99
N GLU A 174 3.33 10.36 -51.40
CA GLU A 174 4.62 10.84 -52.00
C GLU A 174 5.32 11.63 -50.87
N THR A 175 6.58 11.45 -50.42
CA THR A 175 7.80 10.90 -51.03
C THR A 175 8.87 10.69 -49.93
N PRO A 176 9.82 9.75 -50.10
CA PRO A 176 10.92 9.47 -49.17
C PRO A 176 12.21 10.29 -49.46
N ALA A 177 13.14 10.22 -48.49
CA ALA A 177 14.60 10.36 -48.58
C ALA A 177 15.24 11.72 -48.94
N ASP A 178 16.17 12.15 -48.08
CA ASP A 178 17.55 12.57 -48.38
C ASP A 178 18.23 12.73 -46.99
N GLU A 179 19.14 11.83 -46.59
CA GLU A 179 20.60 11.82 -46.85
C GLU A 179 21.38 12.89 -46.07
#